data_AF-F7BIR6-F1
#
_entry.id   AF-F7BIR6-F1
#
_cell.length_a   1.000
_cell.length_b   1.000
_cell.length_c   1.000
_cell.angle_alpha   90.00
_cell.angle_beta   90.00
_cell.angle_gamma   90.00
#
_symmetry.space_group_name_H-M   'P 1'
#
loop_
_entity.id
_entity.type
_entity.pdbx_description
1 polymer ?
#
loop_
_entity_poly.entity_id
_entity_poly.type
_entity_poly.pdbx_seq_one_letter_code
_entity_poly.pdbx_strand_id
1 'polypeptide(L)'
;MAGLATYSEIESTLQKRIMIFDGGMGTMIQNLRLEEEDFCGDRFKDHSKPLKGNNDLLSLTKPESIYEIHKAYLEAGADFIETNTFSGTSIAQADYALEHVVYELNYESAKIAKRAARDVSNATGVKRYVAGSVGPTNKTLSVSPSVEKPEYRNITFDELVTSYSEQVRGLLDGGADVLLVETIFDTANAK
;
A
#
# COMPACT_ATOMS: atom_id res chain seq x y z
N MET A 1 -18.75 2.79 13.81
CA MET A 1 -18.47 2.68 15.27
C MET A 1 -16.99 2.40 15.53
N ALA A 2 -16.36 1.37 14.91
CA ALA A 2 -14.94 1.06 15.13
C ALA A 2 -13.95 2.19 14.75
N GLY A 3 -14.13 2.84 13.59
CA GLY A 3 -13.21 3.90 13.13
C GLY A 3 -13.13 5.14 14.05
N LEU A 4 -14.25 5.50 14.71
CA LEU A 4 -14.26 6.61 15.67
C LEU A 4 -13.46 6.28 16.94
N ALA A 5 -13.47 5.02 17.38
CA ALA A 5 -12.68 4.57 18.52
C ALA A 5 -11.17 4.62 18.19
N THR A 6 -10.77 4.11 17.02
CA THR A 6 -9.38 4.17 16.55
C THR A 6 -8.86 5.61 16.48
N TYR A 7 -9.65 6.54 15.93
CA TYR A 7 -9.28 7.96 15.85
C TYR A 7 -9.01 8.56 17.24
N SER A 8 -9.94 8.40 18.18
CA SER A 8 -9.79 8.95 19.53
C SER A 8 -8.61 8.35 20.30
N GLU A 9 -8.30 7.07 20.09
CA GLU A 9 -7.12 6.43 20.68
C GLU A 9 -5.81 7.00 20.14
N ILE A 10 -5.70 7.18 18.82
CA ILE A 10 -4.55 7.80 18.17
C ILE A 10 -4.39 9.24 18.66
N GLU A 11 -5.46 10.04 18.64
CA GLU A 11 -5.46 11.43 19.08
C GLU A 11 -4.98 11.56 20.55
N SER A 12 -5.54 10.75 21.46
CA SER A 12 -5.12 10.72 22.87
C SER A 12 -3.64 10.32 23.04
N THR A 13 -3.11 9.45 22.17
CA THR A 13 -1.71 9.02 22.23
C THR A 13 -0.79 10.13 21.72
N LEU A 14 -1.14 10.79 20.62
CA LEU A 14 -0.41 11.91 20.03
C LEU A 14 -0.29 13.10 20.99
N GLN A 15 -1.29 13.34 21.84
CA GLN A 15 -1.22 14.38 22.89
C GLN A 15 -0.17 14.08 23.98
N LYS A 16 0.24 12.82 24.14
CA LYS A 16 1.15 12.37 25.21
C LYS A 16 2.57 12.13 24.71
N ARG A 17 2.74 11.71 23.46
CA ARG A 17 4.04 11.42 22.86
C ARG A 17 3.99 11.47 21.33
N ILE A 18 5.18 11.60 20.75
CA ILE A 18 5.39 11.40 19.31
C ILE A 18 5.13 9.92 18.99
N MET A 19 4.39 9.69 17.89
CA MET A 19 4.21 8.37 17.30
C MET A 19 5.08 8.22 16.05
N ILE A 20 5.55 7.01 15.79
CA ILE A 20 6.57 6.73 14.78
C ILE A 20 5.97 5.88 13.66
N PHE A 21 6.16 6.30 12.41
CA PHE A 21 5.92 5.46 11.23
C PHE A 21 7.11 4.57 10.94
N ASP A 22 6.88 3.48 10.22
CA ASP A 22 7.93 2.60 9.74
C ASP A 22 8.81 3.26 8.66
N GLY A 23 9.76 2.49 8.14
CA GLY A 23 10.61 2.91 7.03
C GLY A 23 10.11 2.37 5.70
N GLY A 24 10.86 2.68 4.62
CA GLY A 24 10.49 2.27 3.27
C GLY A 24 10.52 0.75 3.05
N MET A 25 9.34 0.17 2.77
CA MET A 25 9.14 -1.22 2.37
C MET A 25 10.08 -1.66 1.22
N GLY A 26 10.20 -0.82 0.18
CA GLY A 26 11.03 -1.13 -0.99
C GLY A 26 12.52 -1.37 -0.64
N THR A 27 13.08 -0.62 0.31
CA THR A 27 14.48 -0.80 0.75
C THR A 27 14.68 -2.16 1.41
N MET A 28 13.70 -2.60 2.20
CA MET A 28 13.75 -3.91 2.86
C MET A 28 13.59 -5.06 1.85
N ILE A 29 12.69 -4.90 0.87
CA ILE A 29 12.53 -5.87 -0.23
C ILE A 29 13.80 -5.99 -1.07
N GLN A 30 14.49 -4.89 -1.36
CA GLN A 30 15.75 -4.91 -2.12
C GLN A 30 16.83 -5.80 -1.46
N ASN A 31 16.86 -5.86 -0.12
CA ASN A 31 17.80 -6.70 0.61
C ASN A 31 17.54 -8.21 0.42
N LEU A 32 16.32 -8.59 0.02
CA LEU A 32 15.95 -9.98 -0.23
C LEU A 32 16.50 -10.51 -1.57
N ARG A 33 16.95 -9.62 -2.47
CA ARG A 33 17.53 -9.97 -3.78
C ARG A 33 16.64 -10.92 -4.60
N LEU A 34 15.34 -10.62 -4.62
CA LEU A 34 14.34 -11.43 -5.30
C LEU A 34 14.51 -11.36 -6.82
N GLU A 35 14.24 -12.48 -7.47
CA GLU A 35 14.27 -12.64 -8.92
C GLU A 35 12.86 -12.78 -9.52
N GLU A 36 12.73 -12.78 -10.84
CA GLU A 36 11.44 -12.79 -11.53
C GLU A 36 10.51 -13.90 -11.03
N GLU A 37 11.06 -15.09 -10.78
CA GLU A 37 10.32 -16.25 -10.29
C GLU A 37 9.70 -16.01 -8.90
N ASP A 38 10.33 -15.18 -8.06
CA ASP A 38 9.81 -14.82 -6.76
C ASP A 38 8.59 -13.88 -6.86
N PHE A 39 8.60 -12.96 -7.83
CA PHE A 39 7.47 -12.06 -8.09
C PHE A 39 6.31 -12.81 -8.74
N CYS A 40 6.58 -13.74 -9.66
CA CYS A 40 5.56 -14.56 -10.29
C CYS A 40 4.91 -15.54 -9.30
N GLY A 41 5.72 -16.17 -8.44
CA GLY A 41 5.29 -17.31 -7.63
C GLY A 41 4.64 -18.41 -8.48
N ASP A 42 3.91 -19.32 -7.83
CA ASP A 42 3.21 -20.40 -8.56
C ASP A 42 2.01 -19.87 -9.37
N ARG A 43 1.40 -18.77 -8.91
CA ARG A 43 0.15 -18.23 -9.45
C ARG A 43 0.34 -17.52 -10.78
N PHE A 44 1.45 -16.81 -10.98
CA PHE A 44 1.70 -15.98 -12.16
C PHE A 44 2.88 -16.47 -13.01
N LYS A 45 3.30 -17.73 -12.85
CA LYS A 45 4.42 -18.33 -13.58
C LYS A 45 4.32 -18.23 -15.12
N ASP A 46 3.11 -18.25 -15.66
CA ASP A 46 2.83 -18.20 -17.10
C ASP A 46 2.37 -16.78 -17.54
N HIS A 47 2.60 -15.77 -16.70
CA HIS A 47 2.16 -14.41 -16.99
C HIS A 47 2.93 -13.79 -18.16
N SER A 48 2.23 -12.99 -18.96
CA SER A 48 2.74 -12.51 -20.25
C SER A 48 3.73 -11.34 -20.16
N LYS A 49 3.83 -10.69 -19.00
CA LYS A 49 4.71 -9.55 -18.75
C LYS A 49 5.67 -9.85 -17.60
N PRO A 50 6.89 -9.29 -17.60
CA PRO A 50 7.76 -9.33 -16.44
C PRO A 50 7.09 -8.68 -15.22
N LEU A 51 7.20 -9.32 -14.06
CA LEU A 51 6.62 -8.89 -12.79
C LEU A 51 7.68 -8.39 -11.80
N LYS A 52 8.97 -8.65 -12.04
CA LYS A 52 10.06 -8.11 -11.22
C LYS A 52 9.97 -6.60 -11.11
N GLY A 53 9.98 -6.12 -9.86
CA GLY A 53 9.85 -4.70 -9.52
C GLY A 53 8.43 -4.29 -9.11
N ASN A 54 7.41 -5.12 -9.35
CA ASN A 54 6.06 -4.92 -8.79
C ASN A 54 6.03 -5.37 -7.32
N ASN A 55 6.61 -4.56 -6.43
CA ASN A 55 6.75 -4.91 -5.01
C ASN A 55 5.43 -5.20 -4.32
N ASP A 56 4.35 -4.49 -4.69
CA ASP A 56 3.00 -4.70 -4.16
C ASP A 56 2.56 -6.17 -4.32
N LEU A 57 2.87 -6.79 -5.47
CA LEU A 57 2.50 -8.18 -5.79
C LEU A 57 3.05 -9.20 -4.79
N LEU A 58 4.16 -8.89 -4.12
CA LEU A 58 4.77 -9.77 -3.14
C LEU A 58 3.85 -10.03 -1.93
N SER A 59 2.83 -9.21 -1.70
CA SER A 59 1.78 -9.52 -0.73
C SER A 59 0.96 -10.76 -1.11
N LEU A 60 0.90 -11.12 -2.40
CA LEU A 60 0.25 -12.35 -2.88
C LEU A 60 1.24 -13.51 -3.08
N THR A 61 2.46 -13.22 -3.53
CA THR A 61 3.42 -14.27 -3.93
C THR A 61 4.48 -14.59 -2.88
N LYS A 62 4.78 -13.65 -1.97
CA LYS A 62 5.71 -13.79 -0.84
C LYS A 62 5.13 -13.18 0.46
N PRO A 63 3.90 -13.57 0.88
CA PRO A 63 3.21 -12.93 2.00
C PRO A 63 4.00 -12.99 3.32
N GLU A 64 4.73 -14.08 3.57
CA GLU A 64 5.53 -14.23 4.78
C GLU A 64 6.76 -13.29 4.78
N SER A 65 7.36 -12.99 3.63
CA SER A 65 8.44 -12.00 3.56
C SER A 65 7.94 -10.59 3.89
N ILE A 66 6.76 -10.21 3.38
CA ILE A 66 6.12 -8.92 3.69
C ILE A 66 5.75 -8.83 5.17
N TYR A 67 5.21 -9.90 5.74
CA TYR A 67 4.93 -9.99 7.18
C TYR A 67 6.18 -9.76 8.04
N GLU A 68 7.29 -10.44 7.74
CA GLU A 68 8.52 -10.31 8.51
C GLU A 68 9.10 -8.89 8.42
N ILE A 69 8.97 -8.21 7.28
CA ILE A 69 9.37 -6.79 7.14
C ILE A 69 8.54 -5.89 8.06
N HIS A 70 7.21 -6.01 8.03
CA HIS A 70 6.35 -5.23 8.92
C HIS A 70 6.68 -5.49 10.39
N LYS A 71 6.83 -6.76 10.76
CA LYS A 71 7.19 -7.18 12.11
C LYS A 71 8.52 -6.57 12.56
N ALA A 72 9.54 -6.58 11.70
CA ALA A 72 10.84 -5.99 12.00
C ALA A 72 10.75 -4.48 12.32
N TYR A 73 9.94 -3.71 11.57
CA TYR A 73 9.73 -2.29 11.89
C TYR A 73 8.98 -2.08 13.21
N LEU A 74 7.95 -2.89 13.48
CA LEU A 74 7.20 -2.82 14.73
C LEU A 74 8.04 -3.20 15.95
N GLU A 75 8.90 -4.21 15.83
CA GLU A 75 9.85 -4.62 16.87
C GLU A 75 10.95 -3.57 17.09
N ALA A 76 11.32 -2.82 16.03
CA ALA A 76 12.20 -1.67 16.14
C ALA A 76 11.54 -0.43 16.79
N GLY A 77 10.22 -0.47 17.03
CA GLY A 77 9.49 0.53 17.80
C GLY A 77 8.46 1.33 17.02
N ALA A 78 8.26 1.07 15.72
CA ALA A 78 7.25 1.76 14.93
C ALA A 78 5.84 1.57 15.53
N ASP A 79 5.06 2.64 15.58
CA ASP A 79 3.67 2.63 16.01
C ASP A 79 2.71 2.36 14.85
N PHE A 80 3.04 2.87 13.67
CA PHE A 80 2.35 2.62 12.41
C PHE A 80 3.24 1.81 11.49
N ILE A 81 2.62 0.92 10.73
CA ILE A 81 3.20 0.33 9.52
C ILE A 81 2.31 0.66 8.33
N GLU A 82 2.93 1.00 7.21
CA GLU A 82 2.24 1.18 5.94
C GLU A 82 2.00 -0.16 5.27
N THR A 83 0.85 -0.35 4.63
CA THR A 83 0.60 -1.53 3.79
C THR A 83 1.51 -1.51 2.57
N ASN A 84 1.90 -2.69 2.05
CA ASN A 84 2.64 -2.81 0.80
C ASN A 84 1.68 -2.62 -0.39
N THR A 85 1.21 -1.38 -0.60
CA THR A 85 0.13 -1.03 -1.55
C THR A 85 0.35 0.30 -2.28
N PHE A 86 1.59 0.81 -2.32
CA PHE A 86 1.92 2.08 -2.95
C PHE A 86 1.43 2.18 -4.40
N SER A 87 1.56 1.09 -5.17
CA SER A 87 1.12 0.97 -6.57
C SER A 87 -0.11 0.07 -6.73
N GLY A 88 -0.89 -0.12 -5.66
CA GLY A 88 -2.04 -1.01 -5.58
C GLY A 88 -3.29 -0.49 -6.31
N THR A 89 -3.16 0.16 -7.46
CA THR A 89 -4.27 0.72 -8.24
C THR A 89 -4.37 0.05 -9.61
N SER A 90 -5.56 0.01 -10.23
CA SER A 90 -5.71 -0.55 -11.58
C SER A 90 -4.91 0.23 -12.61
N ILE A 91 -4.75 1.53 -12.43
CA ILE A 91 -3.91 2.38 -13.29
C ILE A 91 -2.43 1.97 -13.25
N ALA A 92 -1.86 1.77 -12.05
CA ALA A 92 -0.45 1.36 -11.93
C ALA A 92 -0.24 -0.11 -12.31
N GLN A 93 -1.16 -1.00 -11.91
CA GLN A 93 -1.07 -2.43 -12.21
C GLN A 93 -1.26 -2.76 -13.70
N ALA A 94 -1.79 -1.84 -14.51
CA ALA A 94 -1.87 -1.99 -15.96
C ALA A 94 -0.51 -2.12 -16.65
N ASP A 95 0.54 -1.49 -16.09
CA ASP A 95 1.92 -1.65 -16.59
C ASP A 95 2.35 -3.14 -16.51
N TYR A 96 1.84 -3.86 -15.51
CA TYR A 96 2.06 -5.28 -15.28
C TYR A 96 0.93 -6.19 -15.79
N ALA A 97 -0.15 -5.67 -16.38
CA ALA A 97 -1.36 -6.43 -16.76
C ALA A 97 -2.02 -7.20 -15.59
N LEU A 98 -2.05 -6.54 -14.42
CA LEU A 98 -2.56 -7.09 -13.16
C LEU A 98 -3.75 -6.30 -12.59
N GLU A 99 -4.48 -5.56 -13.42
CA GLU A 99 -5.65 -4.77 -13.03
C GLU A 99 -6.71 -5.63 -12.33
N HIS A 100 -6.85 -6.88 -12.77
CA HIS A 100 -7.85 -7.83 -12.27
C HIS A 100 -7.61 -8.34 -10.83
N VAL A 101 -6.45 -8.09 -10.23
CA VAL A 101 -6.14 -8.50 -8.84
C VAL A 101 -6.07 -7.33 -7.86
N VAL A 102 -6.36 -6.10 -8.30
CA VAL A 102 -6.17 -4.88 -7.49
C VAL A 102 -6.89 -4.95 -6.15
N TYR A 103 -8.17 -5.33 -6.13
CA TYR A 103 -8.90 -5.49 -4.86
C TYR A 103 -8.22 -6.51 -3.93
N GLU A 104 -7.92 -7.70 -4.45
CA GLU A 104 -7.32 -8.80 -3.68
C GLU A 104 -5.94 -8.43 -3.14
N LEU A 105 -5.13 -7.78 -3.97
CA LEU A 105 -3.80 -7.29 -3.64
C LEU A 105 -3.83 -6.38 -2.41
N ASN A 106 -4.73 -5.39 -2.40
CA ASN A 106 -4.87 -4.47 -1.27
C ASN A 106 -5.44 -5.14 -0.03
N TYR A 107 -6.43 -6.03 -0.22
CA TYR A 107 -7.05 -6.79 0.87
C TYR A 107 -6.02 -7.66 1.60
N GLU A 108 -5.26 -8.47 0.87
CA GLU A 108 -4.25 -9.36 1.48
C GLU A 108 -3.07 -8.57 2.05
N SER A 109 -2.64 -7.48 1.40
CA SER A 109 -1.58 -6.61 1.92
C SER A 109 -1.97 -5.98 3.27
N ALA A 110 -3.20 -5.45 3.38
CA ALA A 110 -3.73 -4.92 4.64
C ALA A 110 -3.88 -6.00 5.72
N LYS A 111 -4.34 -7.20 5.35
CA LYS A 111 -4.49 -8.32 6.28
C LYS A 111 -3.15 -8.84 6.81
N ILE A 112 -2.11 -8.86 5.99
CA ILE A 112 -0.73 -9.21 6.38
C ILE A 112 -0.19 -8.18 7.38
N ALA A 113 -0.30 -6.89 7.07
CA ALA A 113 0.09 -5.82 7.98
C ALA A 113 -0.68 -5.90 9.31
N LYS A 114 -2.00 -6.16 9.25
CA LYS A 114 -2.84 -6.29 10.44
C LYS A 114 -2.45 -7.48 11.31
N ARG A 115 -2.05 -8.60 10.69
CA ARG A 115 -1.48 -9.76 11.40
C ARG A 115 -0.22 -9.36 12.17
N ALA A 116 0.74 -8.70 11.52
CA ALA A 116 1.97 -8.24 12.17
C ALA A 116 1.69 -7.26 13.32
N ALA A 117 0.85 -6.25 13.08
CA ALA A 117 0.46 -5.26 14.09
C ALA A 117 -0.18 -5.92 15.31
N ARG A 118 -1.12 -6.87 15.10
CA ARG A 118 -1.77 -7.61 16.19
C ARG A 118 -0.77 -8.44 16.98
N ASP A 119 0.09 -9.20 16.30
CA ASP A 119 1.00 -10.14 16.95
C ASP A 119 2.04 -9.39 17.80
N VAL A 120 2.59 -8.27 17.31
CA VAL A 120 3.48 -7.41 18.10
C VAL A 120 2.74 -6.67 19.21
N SER A 121 1.49 -6.23 18.98
CA SER A 121 0.68 -5.61 20.03
C SER A 121 0.43 -6.57 21.19
N ASN A 122 0.10 -7.83 20.88
CA ASN A 122 -0.12 -8.86 21.88
C ASN A 122 1.16 -9.20 22.66
N ALA A 123 2.31 -9.23 21.98
CA ALA A 123 3.60 -9.54 22.60
C ALA A 123 4.11 -8.40 23.50
N THR A 124 3.88 -7.14 23.13
CA THR A 124 4.45 -5.97 23.81
C THR A 124 3.47 -5.26 24.75
N GLY A 125 2.17 -5.49 24.59
CA GLY A 125 1.12 -4.72 25.25
C GLY A 125 0.93 -3.31 24.69
N VAL A 126 1.70 -2.91 23.68
CA VAL A 126 1.61 -1.60 23.02
C VAL A 126 0.85 -1.76 21.71
N LYS A 127 -0.28 -1.07 21.59
CA LYS A 127 -1.10 -1.10 20.37
C LYS A 127 -0.33 -0.55 19.17
N ARG A 128 -0.35 -1.29 18.06
CA ARG A 128 0.19 -0.93 16.76
C ARG A 128 -0.92 -0.74 15.75
N TYR A 129 -0.69 0.12 14.76
CA TYR A 129 -1.69 0.55 13.80
C TYR A 129 -1.22 0.29 12.36
N VAL A 130 -2.17 0.08 11.47
CA VAL A 130 -1.93 -0.13 10.04
C VAL A 130 -2.43 1.06 9.25
N ALA A 131 -1.55 1.69 8.48
CA ALA A 131 -1.90 2.71 7.51
C ALA A 131 -2.03 2.08 6.13
N GLY A 132 -3.23 2.14 5.55
CA GLY A 132 -3.46 1.77 4.16
C GLY A 132 -2.79 2.78 3.25
N SER A 133 -1.63 2.43 2.70
CA SER A 133 -0.86 3.26 1.77
C SER A 133 -1.62 3.41 0.44
N VAL A 134 -1.83 4.66 0.05
CA VAL A 134 -2.44 5.07 -1.21
C VAL A 134 -1.46 6.01 -1.90
N GLY A 135 -0.61 5.44 -2.74
CA GLY A 135 0.40 6.19 -3.50
C GLY A 135 -0.17 6.95 -4.70
N PRO A 136 0.66 7.79 -5.34
CA PRO A 136 0.31 8.38 -6.62
C PRO A 136 0.30 7.31 -7.70
N THR A 137 -0.61 7.44 -8.67
CA THR A 137 -0.51 6.64 -9.91
C THR A 137 0.61 7.16 -10.80
N ASN A 138 0.95 6.42 -11.87
CA ASN A 138 1.84 6.89 -12.93
C ASN A 138 1.20 7.91 -13.91
N LYS A 139 0.00 8.44 -13.58
CA LYS A 139 -0.75 9.41 -14.39
C LYS A 139 -0.98 10.72 -13.62
N THR A 140 -1.09 11.83 -14.34
CA THR A 140 -1.29 13.17 -13.77
C THR A 140 -2.56 13.82 -14.33
N LEU A 141 -3.39 14.39 -13.45
CA LEU A 141 -4.57 15.17 -13.83
C LEU A 141 -4.25 16.63 -14.12
N SER A 142 -3.29 17.21 -13.41
CA SER A 142 -2.99 18.65 -13.54
C SER A 142 -1.97 18.92 -14.65
N VAL A 143 -1.11 17.97 -14.96
CA VAL A 143 -0.01 18.12 -15.93
C VAL A 143 -0.27 17.29 -17.19
N SER A 144 -0.10 17.90 -18.37
CA SER A 144 -0.11 17.16 -19.63
C SER A 144 1.17 16.33 -19.78
N PRO A 145 1.07 15.07 -20.26
CA PRO A 145 2.26 14.27 -20.60
C PRO A 145 2.97 14.78 -21.87
N SER A 146 2.42 15.78 -22.59
CA SER A 146 3.01 16.35 -23.80
C SER A 146 3.15 17.86 -23.66
N VAL A 147 4.38 18.35 -23.80
CA VAL A 147 4.70 19.80 -23.84
C VAL A 147 4.01 20.50 -25.01
N GLU A 148 3.84 19.80 -26.14
CA GLU A 148 3.22 20.33 -27.35
C GLU A 148 1.69 20.41 -27.27
N LYS A 149 1.07 19.65 -26.34
CA LYS A 149 -0.39 19.59 -26.15
C LYS A 149 -0.74 19.88 -24.69
N PRO A 150 -0.63 21.14 -24.23
CA PRO A 150 -0.85 21.51 -22.83
C PRO A 150 -2.28 21.21 -22.34
N GLU A 151 -3.26 21.12 -23.23
CA GLU A 151 -4.66 20.78 -22.95
C GLU A 151 -4.91 19.27 -22.78
N TYR A 152 -4.02 18.42 -23.28
CA TYR A 152 -4.21 16.97 -23.26
C TYR A 152 -4.05 16.37 -21.85
N ARG A 153 -4.88 15.39 -21.51
CA ARG A 153 -4.78 14.58 -20.29
C ARG A 153 -4.92 13.10 -20.67
N ASN A 154 -4.14 12.24 -20.02
CA ASN A 154 -4.12 10.80 -20.26
C ASN A 154 -4.96 10.01 -19.24
N ILE A 155 -5.65 10.71 -18.34
CA ILE A 155 -6.54 10.17 -17.33
C ILE A 155 -7.60 11.24 -16.99
N THR A 156 -8.78 10.81 -16.57
CA THR A 156 -9.86 11.66 -16.07
C THR A 156 -10.04 11.52 -14.57
N PHE A 157 -10.75 12.48 -13.96
CA PHE A 157 -11.02 12.46 -12.52
C PHE A 157 -11.82 11.20 -12.13
N ASP A 158 -12.85 10.86 -12.89
CA ASP A 158 -13.72 9.71 -12.60
C ASP A 158 -12.99 8.36 -12.74
N GLU A 159 -12.01 8.25 -13.65
CA GLU A 159 -11.15 7.07 -13.76
C GLU A 159 -10.26 6.91 -12.52
N LEU A 160 -9.69 7.99 -12.00
CA LEU A 160 -8.92 7.97 -10.76
C LEU A 160 -9.79 7.63 -9.55
N VAL A 161 -10.97 8.25 -9.43
CA VAL A 161 -11.95 7.92 -8.38
C VAL A 161 -12.29 6.44 -8.42
N THR A 162 -12.53 5.88 -9.60
CA THR A 162 -12.85 4.45 -9.77
C THR A 162 -11.69 3.57 -9.30
N SER A 163 -10.48 3.86 -9.78
CA SER A 163 -9.26 3.13 -9.45
C SER A 163 -8.91 3.18 -7.96
N TYR A 164 -8.92 4.37 -7.36
CA TYR A 164 -8.68 4.54 -5.93
C TYR A 164 -9.79 3.94 -5.06
N SER A 165 -11.06 3.99 -5.51
CA SER A 165 -12.16 3.36 -4.78
C SER A 165 -12.00 1.85 -4.68
N GLU A 166 -11.51 1.19 -5.74
CA GLU A 166 -11.23 -0.25 -5.72
C GLU A 166 -10.12 -0.59 -4.71
N GLN A 167 -9.01 0.16 -4.75
CA GLN A 167 -7.92 0.04 -3.79
C GLN A 167 -8.40 0.24 -2.34
N VAL A 168 -9.08 1.36 -2.07
CA VAL A 168 -9.51 1.74 -0.73
C VAL A 168 -10.50 0.73 -0.16
N ARG A 169 -11.41 0.17 -0.98
CA ARG A 169 -12.28 -0.93 -0.53
C ARG A 169 -11.48 -2.12 -0.04
N GLY A 170 -10.48 -2.57 -0.81
CA GLY A 170 -9.59 -3.66 -0.40
C GLY A 170 -8.86 -3.35 0.91
N LEU A 171 -8.30 -2.14 1.06
CA LEU A 171 -7.61 -1.71 2.29
C LEU A 171 -8.52 -1.72 3.52
N LEU A 172 -9.73 -1.17 3.40
CA LEU A 172 -10.70 -1.10 4.49
C LEU A 172 -11.21 -2.49 4.88
N ASP A 173 -11.57 -3.32 3.89
CA ASP A 173 -12.04 -4.69 4.13
C ASP A 173 -10.94 -5.60 4.69
N GLY A 174 -9.67 -5.33 4.32
CA GLY A 174 -8.49 -5.99 4.88
C GLY A 174 -8.10 -5.51 6.29
N GLY A 175 -8.74 -4.46 6.79
CA GLY A 175 -8.64 -4.02 8.19
C GLY A 175 -7.58 -2.95 8.47
N ALA A 176 -7.25 -2.10 7.48
CA ALA A 176 -6.47 -0.88 7.71
C ALA A 176 -7.16 0.02 8.75
N ASP A 177 -6.36 0.61 9.66
CA ASP A 177 -6.86 1.46 10.74
C ASP A 177 -7.07 2.91 10.27
N VAL A 178 -6.19 3.37 9.37
CA VAL A 178 -6.24 4.69 8.73
C VAL A 178 -5.88 4.54 7.25
N LEU A 179 -6.27 5.51 6.44
CA LEU A 179 -5.80 5.64 5.05
C LEU A 179 -4.74 6.73 4.99
N LEU A 180 -3.65 6.46 4.28
CA LEU A 180 -2.55 7.39 4.08
C LEU A 180 -2.42 7.68 2.59
N VAL A 181 -2.95 8.84 2.17
CA VAL A 181 -2.70 9.37 0.83
C VAL A 181 -1.31 10.02 0.85
N GLU A 182 -0.33 9.37 0.23
CA GLU A 182 1.08 9.72 0.35
C GLU A 182 1.72 10.07 -0.97
N THR A 183 2.94 10.62 -0.90
CA THR A 183 3.77 10.97 -2.06
C THR A 183 2.97 11.74 -3.13
N ILE A 184 2.14 12.70 -2.67
CA ILE A 184 1.24 13.49 -3.52
C ILE A 184 2.07 14.42 -4.41
N PHE A 185 2.40 13.94 -5.61
CA PHE A 185 3.06 14.75 -6.64
C PHE A 185 2.07 15.64 -7.40
N ASP A 186 0.83 15.16 -7.59
CA ASP A 186 -0.26 15.91 -8.22
C ASP A 186 -1.44 16.04 -7.25
N THR A 187 -1.68 17.25 -6.75
CA THR A 187 -2.78 17.51 -5.81
C THR A 187 -4.16 17.22 -6.40
N ALA A 188 -4.33 17.26 -7.72
CA ALA A 188 -5.60 16.92 -8.34
C ALA A 188 -5.91 15.41 -8.23
N ASN A 189 -4.90 14.56 -8.16
CA ASN A 189 -5.07 13.12 -7.95
C ASN A 189 -5.50 12.79 -6.51
N ALA A 190 -5.11 13.61 -5.54
CA ALA A 190 -5.41 13.39 -4.12
C ALA A 190 -6.79 13.92 -3.69
N LYS A 191 -7.44 14.73 -4.52
CA LYS A 191 -8.78 15.29 -4.27
C LYS A 191 -9.87 14.30 -4.66
#